data_AF-A0A0K1D8G2-F1
#
_entry.id   AF-A0A0K1D8G2-F1
#
_cell.length_a   1.000
_cell.length_b   1.000
_cell.length_c   1.000
_cell.angle_alpha   90.00
_cell.angle_beta   90.00
_cell.angle_gamma   90.00
#
_symmetry.space_group_name_H-M   'P 1'
#
loop_
_entity.id
_entity.type
_entity.pdbx_description
1 polymer ?
#
loop_
_entity_poly.entity_id
_entity_poly.type
_entity_poly.pdbx_seq_one_letter_code
_entity_poly.pdbx_strand_id
1 'polypeptide(L)'
;MKYIIALTVLATLVLATQGKYCSSSSECGEGMCCTGGSYNRHCQRLAEDGTPCQRPNKYDQYSTGCPCKEGLLCSVINYCQKA
;
A
#
# COMPACT_ATOMS: atom_id res chain seq x y z
N MET A 1 22.60 -21.76 18.09
CA MET A 1 22.02 -22.12 16.77
C MET A 1 20.55 -21.79 16.65
N LYS A 2 19.68 -22.24 17.58
CA LYS A 2 18.22 -21.96 17.57
C LYS A 2 17.88 -20.46 17.48
N TYR A 3 18.62 -19.60 18.19
CA TYR A 3 18.45 -18.15 18.16
C TYR A 3 18.92 -17.48 16.86
N ILE A 4 19.94 -18.04 16.19
CA ILE A 4 20.43 -17.50 14.92
C ILE A 4 19.39 -17.72 13.82
N ILE A 5 18.78 -18.92 13.78
CA ILE A 5 17.70 -19.25 12.83
C ILE A 5 16.49 -18.35 13.05
N ALA A 6 16.10 -18.11 14.31
CA ALA A 6 14.99 -17.20 14.63
C ALA A 6 15.26 -15.76 14.16
N LEU A 7 16.48 -15.24 14.36
CA LEU A 7 16.86 -13.90 13.91
C LEU A 7 16.87 -13.77 12.38
N THR A 8 17.38 -14.79 11.68
CA THR A 8 17.38 -14.78 10.21
C THR A 8 15.98 -14.82 9.63
N VAL A 9 15.06 -15.59 10.23
CA VAL A 9 13.65 -15.64 9.81
C VAL A 9 12.94 -14.32 10.06
N LEU A 10 13.19 -13.67 11.21
CA LEU A 10 12.58 -12.37 11.52
C LEU A 10 13.06 -11.28 10.55
N ALA A 11 14.35 -11.26 10.21
CA ALA A 11 14.91 -10.27 9.29
C ALA A 11 14.36 -10.41 7.86
N THR A 12 14.18 -11.63 7.35
CA THR A 12 13.58 -11.86 6.02
C THR A 12 12.11 -11.47 5.97
N LEU A 13 11.36 -11.69 7.06
CA LEU A 13 9.98 -11.23 7.20
C LEU A 13 9.86 -9.70 7.18
N VAL A 14 10.76 -8.98 7.85
CA VAL A 14 10.79 -7.50 7.85
C VAL A 14 11.08 -6.93 6.45
N LEU A 15 11.97 -7.56 5.69
CA LEU A 15 12.24 -7.14 4.31
C LEU A 15 11.05 -7.41 3.37
N ALA A 16 10.25 -8.44 3.65
CA ALA A 16 9.07 -8.77 2.84
C ALA A 16 7.88 -7.83 3.10
N THR A 17 7.84 -7.15 4.24
CA THR A 17 6.73 -6.23 4.58
C THR A 17 6.95 -4.79 4.11
N GLN A 18 8.20 -4.40 3.83
CA GLN A 18 8.50 -3.07 3.29
C GLN A 18 8.28 -3.07 1.78
N GLY A 19 7.21 -2.40 1.33
CA GLY A 19 6.89 -2.27 -0.10
C GLY A 19 8.06 -1.67 -0.90
N LYS A 20 8.21 -2.11 -2.15
CA LYS A 20 9.21 -1.58 -3.10
C LYS A 20 9.07 -0.06 -3.23
N TYR A 21 10.17 0.70 -3.13
CA TYR A 21 10.17 2.14 -3.40
C TYR A 21 9.64 2.45 -4.81
N CYS A 22 8.90 3.55 -4.94
CA CYS A 22 8.30 3.98 -6.20
C CYS A 22 8.22 5.51 -6.31
N SER A 23 8.27 6.02 -7.53
CA SER A 23 7.98 7.44 -7.83
C SER A 23 6.61 7.66 -8.47
N SER A 24 5.99 6.60 -8.99
CA SER A 24 4.69 6.60 -9.66
C SER A 24 4.01 5.23 -9.54
N SER A 25 2.67 5.16 -9.64
CA SER A 25 1.97 3.87 -9.57
C SER A 25 2.30 2.94 -10.74
N SER A 26 2.75 3.47 -11.88
CA SER A 26 3.21 2.67 -13.03
C SER A 26 4.47 1.84 -12.75
N GLU A 27 5.21 2.14 -11.67
CA GLU A 27 6.37 1.34 -11.24
C GLU A 27 5.98 0.15 -10.33
N CYS A 28 4.71 0.10 -9.94
CA CYS A 28 4.12 -0.93 -9.09
C CYS A 28 3.42 -2.00 -9.94
N GLY A 29 3.22 -3.18 -9.35
CA GLY A 29 2.50 -4.28 -10.02
C GLY A 29 1.01 -3.99 -10.18
N GLU A 30 0.33 -4.82 -10.95
CA GLU A 30 -1.13 -4.77 -11.08
C GLU A 30 -1.83 -4.85 -9.72
N GLY A 31 -2.89 -4.06 -9.55
CA GLY A 31 -3.61 -3.99 -8.28
C GLY A 31 -2.83 -3.32 -7.14
N MET A 32 -1.82 -2.51 -7.46
CA MET A 32 -1.05 -1.73 -6.51
C MET A 32 -1.02 -0.24 -6.90
N CYS A 33 -0.75 0.62 -5.92
CA CYS A 33 -0.47 2.03 -6.14
C CYS A 33 0.84 2.44 -5.46
N CYS A 34 1.38 3.58 -5.86
CA CYS A 34 2.49 4.20 -5.15
C CYS A 34 1.97 5.17 -4.08
N THR A 35 2.19 4.85 -2.80
CA THR A 35 1.69 5.64 -1.66
C THR A 35 2.81 6.03 -0.69
N GLY A 36 2.56 7.06 0.12
CA GLY A 36 3.46 7.54 1.16
C GLY A 36 3.90 8.99 0.94
N GLY A 37 4.44 9.59 2.00
CA GLY A 37 5.11 10.88 1.93
C GLY A 37 6.46 10.79 1.21
N SER A 38 7.07 11.95 0.91
CA SER A 38 8.26 12.08 0.05
C SER A 38 9.43 11.14 0.40
N TYR A 39 9.61 10.79 1.68
CA TYR A 39 10.72 9.96 2.16
C TYR A 39 10.35 8.50 2.43
N ASN A 40 9.08 8.11 2.29
CA ASN A 40 8.62 6.75 2.56
C ASN A 40 7.73 6.19 1.45
N ARG A 41 7.88 6.67 0.20
CA ARG A 41 7.07 6.19 -0.92
C ARG A 41 7.33 4.71 -1.17
N HIS A 42 6.26 3.93 -1.30
CA HIS A 42 6.32 2.50 -1.53
C HIS A 42 5.08 2.00 -2.27
N CYS A 43 5.25 0.90 -3.00
CA CYS A 43 4.15 0.19 -3.61
C CYS A 43 3.32 -0.50 -2.53
N GLN A 44 2.03 -0.20 -2.51
CA GLN A 44 1.05 -0.81 -1.61
C GLN A 44 -0.11 -1.38 -2.45
N ARG A 45 -0.74 -2.45 -1.98
CA ARG A 45 -1.96 -2.98 -2.61
C ARG A 45 -3.09 -1.94 -2.54
N LEU A 46 -3.96 -1.97 -3.55
CA LEU A 46 -5.24 -1.25 -3.51
C LEU A 46 -6.03 -1.64 -2.26
N ALA A 47 -6.73 -0.66 -1.69
CA ALA A 47 -7.46 -0.79 -0.44
C ALA A 47 -8.66 -1.73 -0.60
N GLU A 48 -8.84 -2.59 0.39
CA GLU A 48 -9.93 -3.56 0.48
C GLU A 48 -11.12 -2.98 1.25
N ASP A 49 -12.27 -3.67 1.21
CA ASP A 49 -13.46 -3.29 1.96
C ASP A 49 -13.14 -3.08 3.45
N GLY A 50 -13.62 -1.97 4.02
CA GLY A 50 -13.37 -1.60 5.42
C GLY A 50 -11.95 -1.11 5.73
N THR A 51 -11.07 -0.93 4.73
CA THR A 51 -9.71 -0.40 4.95
C THR A 51 -9.57 1.08 4.57
N PRO A 52 -8.60 1.80 5.17
CA PRO A 52 -8.34 3.18 4.83
C PRO A 52 -7.96 3.35 3.36
N CYS A 53 -8.48 4.41 2.73
CA CYS A 53 -8.26 4.72 1.33
C CYS A 53 -8.00 6.20 1.11
N GLN A 54 -7.40 6.51 -0.03
CA GLN A 54 -7.42 7.86 -0.58
C GLN A 54 -8.18 7.86 -1.90
N ARG A 55 -9.01 8.87 -2.12
CA ARG A 55 -9.75 8.98 -3.37
C ARG A 55 -8.80 9.12 -4.57
N PRO A 56 -9.12 8.50 -5.73
CA PRO A 56 -8.42 8.76 -6.98
C PRO A 56 -8.34 10.26 -7.24
N ASN A 57 -7.18 10.72 -7.70
CA ASN A 57 -6.95 12.12 -8.05
C ASN A 57 -6.22 12.23 -9.38
N LYS A 58 -6.32 13.39 -10.02
CA LYS A 58 -5.80 13.65 -11.37
C LYS A 58 -4.28 13.49 -11.51
N TYR A 59 -3.53 13.43 -10.42
CA TYR A 59 -2.07 13.30 -10.43
C TYR A 59 -1.60 11.88 -10.11
N ASP A 60 -2.52 10.97 -9.76
CA ASP A 60 -2.19 9.61 -9.30
C ASP A 60 -1.16 9.62 -8.15
N GLN A 61 -1.31 10.56 -7.22
CA GLN A 61 -0.42 10.72 -6.07
C GLN A 61 -1.17 10.42 -4.77
N TYR A 62 -0.68 9.45 -4.00
CA TYR A 62 -1.30 9.02 -2.75
C TYR A 62 -0.32 9.19 -1.59
N SER A 63 -0.74 9.86 -0.52
CA SER A 63 0.08 10.13 0.65
C SER A 63 -0.37 9.34 1.87
N THR A 64 -1.67 9.02 1.96
CA THR A 64 -2.27 8.37 3.14
C THR A 64 -2.71 6.93 2.89
N GLY A 65 -2.83 6.50 1.64
CA GLY A 65 -3.20 5.13 1.28
C GLY A 65 -3.65 5.01 -0.17
N CYS A 66 -3.67 3.77 -0.68
CA CYS A 66 -4.12 3.53 -2.05
C CYS A 66 -5.63 3.75 -2.25
N PRO A 67 -6.08 3.96 -3.49
CA PRO A 67 -7.49 3.84 -3.86
C PRO A 67 -8.06 2.47 -3.53
N CYS A 68 -9.38 2.42 -3.43
CA CYS A 68 -10.09 1.16 -3.29
C CYS A 68 -9.94 0.28 -4.53
N LYS A 69 -10.03 -1.05 -4.34
CA LYS A 69 -10.21 -2.00 -5.44
C LYS A 69 -11.47 -1.68 -6.25
N GLU A 70 -11.49 -2.15 -7.49
CA GLU A 70 -12.63 -2.02 -8.39
C GLU A 70 -13.93 -2.51 -7.71
N GLY A 71 -15.02 -1.78 -7.92
CA GLY A 71 -16.33 -2.06 -7.30
C GLY A 71 -16.53 -1.52 -5.88
N LEU A 72 -15.53 -0.87 -5.29
CA LEU A 72 -15.63 -0.20 -3.98
C LEU A 72 -15.54 1.32 -4.13
N LEU A 73 -16.24 2.05 -3.26
CA LEU A 73 -16.18 3.50 -3.15
C LEU A 73 -15.37 3.91 -1.92
N CYS A 74 -14.48 4.89 -2.09
CA CYS A 74 -13.79 5.52 -0.98
C CYS A 74 -14.70 6.60 -0.35
N SER A 75 -15.24 6.29 0.83
CA SER A 75 -16.23 7.10 1.54
C SER A 75 -15.71 8.48 1.97
N VAL A 76 -16.60 9.32 2.52
CA VAL A 76 -16.23 10.63 3.08
C VAL A 76 -15.33 10.56 4.32
N ILE A 77 -15.32 9.41 4.99
CA ILE A 77 -14.43 9.16 6.12
C ILE A 77 -13.12 8.47 5.70
N ASN A 78 -12.85 8.36 4.39
CA ASN A 78 -11.63 7.74 3.83
C ASN A 78 -11.50 6.23 4.14
N TYR A 79 -12.62 5.50 4.11
CA TYR A 79 -12.65 4.04 4.16
C TYR A 79 -13.39 3.46 2.96
N CYS A 80 -12.92 2.34 2.43
CA CYS A 80 -13.59 1.64 1.35
C CYS A 80 -14.86 0.96 1.84
N GLN A 81 -15.91 1.02 1.02
CA GLN A 81 -17.17 0.32 1.23
C GLN A 81 -17.77 -0.06 -0.13
N LYS A 82 -18.72 -0.99 -0.14
CA LYS A 82 -19.49 -1.35 -1.34
C LYS A 82 -20.22 -0.13 -1.90
N ALA A 83 -20.20 -0.01 -3.23
CA ALA A 83 -20.87 1.05 -3.97
C ALA A 83 -22.40 0.99 -3.84
#